data_AF-A0A3R6HFC3-F1
#
_entry.id   AF-A0A3R6HFC3-F1
#
_cell.length_a   1.000
_cell.length_b   1.000
_cell.length_c   1.000
_cell.angle_alpha   90.00
_cell.angle_beta   90.00
_cell.angle_gamma   90.00
#
_symmetry.space_group_name_H-M   'P 1'
#
loop_
_entity.id
_entity.type
_entity.pdbx_description
1 polymer ?
#
loop_
_entity_poly.entity_id
_entity_poly.type
_entity_poly.pdbx_seq_one_letter_code
_entity_poly.pdbx_strand_id
1 'polypeptide(L)'
;MQGVYADMQNYTSQEATVQPTTKLKKGLKALNVDIKDVKGTAIQISFGSTEWILPAASYTVAETVANKTCVVKVNGEAMKSGDIDVSLIGGKYYLNGLFANAAGQRVKLNYVGELAFVVGQDDPEASGYTFSIATSPVMTRDWATGQTTFFPDVTKYVMTVKSPEGKVMASLEAVNSNNLQAEGLAGTYTIQGSSTAPWLMDNGYAMPQYGAFGGSYFVDEAGKQQYISSGSIVIETAKDSEGMSLFTFSGSNLGTVDVTGAAGTGNFTVKFASVEVQ
;
A
#
# COMPACT_ATOMS: atom_id res chain seq x y z
N MET A 1 -37.05 39.67 -20.52
CA MET A 1 -36.46 38.32 -20.55
C MET A 1 -35.16 38.35 -19.75
N GLN A 2 -35.20 38.00 -18.46
CA GLN A 2 -33.99 37.65 -17.71
C GLN A 2 -33.62 36.22 -18.11
N GLY A 3 -32.45 36.03 -18.72
CA GLY A 3 -32.02 34.75 -19.23
C GLY A 3 -31.76 33.74 -18.12
N VAL A 4 -32.14 32.48 -18.36
CA VAL A 4 -32.07 31.29 -17.49
C VAL A 4 -30.64 30.95 -16.98
N TYR A 5 -29.64 31.78 -17.29
CA TYR A 5 -28.23 31.59 -16.95
C TYR A 5 -27.67 32.63 -15.96
N ALA A 6 -28.45 33.62 -15.50
CA ALA A 6 -27.96 34.64 -14.58
C ALA A 6 -27.60 34.10 -13.17
N ASP A 7 -28.21 32.98 -12.76
CA ASP A 7 -28.10 32.44 -11.39
C ASP A 7 -27.16 31.23 -11.26
N MET A 8 -26.31 30.99 -12.27
CA MET A 8 -25.37 29.85 -12.28
C MET A 8 -23.96 30.29 -11.84
N GLN A 9 -23.47 29.71 -10.75
CA GLN A 9 -22.09 29.90 -10.32
C GLN A 9 -21.15 29.01 -11.11
N ASN A 10 -20.08 29.59 -11.65
CA ASN A 10 -19.13 28.89 -12.51
C ASN A 10 -17.76 28.89 -11.85
N TYR A 11 -17.16 27.69 -11.73
CA TYR A 11 -15.84 27.46 -11.19
C TYR A 11 -14.96 26.77 -12.25
N THR A 12 -13.74 27.28 -12.41
CA THR A 12 -12.76 26.73 -13.37
C THR A 12 -11.41 26.62 -12.67
N SER A 13 -10.93 25.39 -12.50
CA SER A 13 -9.71 25.14 -11.73
C SER A 13 -8.72 24.24 -12.47
N GLN A 14 -7.44 24.40 -12.13
CA GLN A 14 -6.35 23.49 -12.46
C GLN A 14 -5.62 22.99 -11.20
N GLU A 15 -6.10 23.39 -10.02
CA GLU A 15 -5.48 23.08 -8.73
C GLU A 15 -6.41 22.15 -7.94
N ALA A 16 -5.92 20.94 -7.68
CA ALA A 16 -6.58 20.00 -6.80
C ALA A 16 -5.56 19.24 -5.96
N THR A 17 -6.01 18.76 -4.81
CA THR A 17 -5.27 17.84 -3.96
C THR A 17 -6.09 16.57 -3.81
N VAL A 18 -5.48 15.43 -4.13
CA VAL A 18 -6.06 14.14 -3.82
C VAL A 18 -5.92 13.91 -2.32
N GLN A 19 -7.03 13.63 -1.67
CA GLN A 19 -7.08 13.28 -0.26
C GLN A 19 -7.02 11.76 -0.10
N PRO A 20 -6.72 11.26 1.12
CA PRO A 20 -6.72 9.83 1.39
C PRO A 20 -7.99 9.14 0.92
N THR A 21 -7.84 7.97 0.30
CA THR A 21 -8.98 7.17 -0.15
C THR A 21 -9.77 6.66 1.05
N THR A 22 -11.10 6.73 1.02
CA THR A 22 -11.93 6.16 2.09
C THR A 22 -12.52 4.83 1.66
N LYS A 23 -12.19 3.73 2.35
CA LYS A 23 -12.92 2.46 2.17
C LYS A 23 -14.37 2.64 2.59
N LEU A 24 -15.31 2.22 1.73
CA LEU A 24 -16.74 2.20 2.08
C LEU A 24 -17.18 0.78 2.43
N LYS A 25 -16.77 -0.21 1.63
CA LYS A 25 -16.93 -1.65 1.85
C LYS A 25 -16.03 -2.42 0.88
N LYS A 26 -15.96 -3.75 0.99
CA LYS A 26 -15.18 -4.60 0.08
C LYS A 26 -15.45 -4.26 -1.39
N GLY A 27 -14.38 -3.93 -2.14
CA GLY A 27 -14.45 -3.57 -3.55
C GLY A 27 -15.14 -2.22 -3.85
N LEU A 28 -15.41 -1.37 -2.86
CA LEU A 28 -15.97 -0.04 -3.06
C LEU A 28 -15.30 1.00 -2.14
N LYS A 29 -14.78 2.05 -2.77
CA LYS A 29 -14.07 3.14 -2.08
C LYS A 29 -14.54 4.51 -2.56
N ALA A 30 -14.29 5.54 -1.75
CA ALA A 30 -14.44 6.93 -2.10
C ALA A 30 -13.06 7.53 -2.44
N LEU A 31 -12.89 7.93 -3.68
CA LEU A 31 -11.73 8.68 -4.15
C LEU A 31 -12.00 10.16 -3.89
N ASN A 32 -11.25 10.76 -2.97
CA ASN A 32 -11.53 12.09 -2.45
C ASN A 32 -10.63 13.13 -3.12
N VAL A 33 -11.22 14.21 -3.60
CA VAL A 33 -10.51 15.29 -4.30
C VAL A 33 -11.00 16.63 -3.75
N ASP A 34 -10.05 17.42 -3.26
CA ASP A 34 -10.27 18.82 -2.91
C ASP A 34 -9.79 19.71 -4.06
N ILE A 35 -10.71 20.43 -4.69
CA ILE A 35 -10.45 21.37 -5.78
C ILE A 35 -10.52 22.80 -5.23
N LYS A 36 -9.53 23.62 -5.59
CA LYS A 36 -9.51 25.04 -5.26
C LYS A 36 -9.70 25.85 -6.53
N ASP A 37 -10.79 26.61 -6.62
CA ASP A 37 -11.00 27.52 -7.75
C ASP A 37 -10.07 28.74 -7.67
N VAL A 38 -9.87 29.45 -8.79
CA VAL A 38 -9.06 30.68 -8.87
C VAL A 38 -9.50 31.77 -7.90
N LYS A 39 -10.77 31.73 -7.44
CA LYS A 39 -11.33 32.66 -6.45
C LYS A 39 -11.15 32.19 -5.00
N GLY A 40 -10.47 31.06 -4.77
CA GLY A 40 -10.28 30.47 -3.44
C GLY A 40 -11.48 29.69 -2.90
N THR A 41 -12.49 29.41 -3.73
CA THR A 41 -13.64 28.56 -3.34
C THR A 41 -13.17 27.12 -3.18
N ALA A 42 -13.54 26.48 -2.07
CA ALA A 42 -13.23 25.07 -1.81
C ALA A 42 -14.36 24.18 -2.35
N ILE A 43 -14.01 23.24 -3.22
CA ILE A 43 -14.95 22.26 -3.77
C ILE A 43 -14.43 20.87 -3.43
N GLN A 44 -15.19 20.11 -2.66
CA GLN A 44 -14.80 18.77 -2.21
C GLN A 44 -15.66 17.75 -2.92
N ILE A 45 -15.04 16.73 -3.50
CA ILE A 45 -15.74 15.67 -4.21
C ILE A 45 -15.24 14.31 -3.74
N SER A 46 -16.18 13.46 -3.33
CA SER A 46 -15.93 12.06 -3.03
C SER A 46 -16.57 11.19 -4.11
N PHE A 47 -15.77 10.56 -4.97
CA PHE A 47 -16.22 9.71 -6.06
C PHE A 47 -16.26 8.24 -5.63
N GLY A 48 -17.41 7.58 -5.79
CA GLY A 48 -17.54 6.16 -5.48
C GLY A 48 -17.03 5.28 -6.61
N SER A 49 -16.00 4.48 -6.33
CA SER A 49 -15.27 3.70 -7.32
C SER A 49 -15.01 2.28 -6.85
N THR A 50 -15.02 1.32 -7.79
CA THR A 50 -14.45 -0.01 -7.58
C THR A 50 -12.94 -0.03 -7.82
N GLU A 51 -12.45 0.93 -8.59
CA GLU A 51 -11.05 1.09 -8.98
C GLU A 51 -10.27 1.96 -7.98
N TRP A 52 -8.96 1.75 -7.93
CA TRP A 52 -8.00 2.52 -7.12
C TRP A 52 -7.62 3.87 -7.71
N ILE A 53 -7.82 4.02 -9.02
CA ILE A 53 -7.57 5.23 -9.79
C ILE A 53 -8.92 5.66 -10.33
N LEU A 54 -9.23 6.96 -10.29
CA LEU A 54 -10.52 7.48 -10.72
C LEU A 54 -10.76 7.12 -12.20
N PRO A 55 -11.75 6.27 -12.52
CA PRO A 55 -12.01 5.88 -13.90
C PRO A 55 -12.77 6.98 -14.66
N ALA A 56 -12.61 6.98 -15.97
CA ALA A 56 -13.43 7.82 -16.84
C ALA A 56 -14.87 7.30 -16.86
N ALA A 57 -15.80 8.09 -16.35
CA ALA A 57 -17.23 7.78 -16.25
C ALA A 57 -18.02 9.04 -15.88
N SER A 58 -19.35 8.96 -16.01
CA SER A 58 -20.27 9.92 -15.38
C SER A 58 -20.62 9.47 -13.97
N TYR A 59 -20.62 10.41 -13.03
CA TYR A 59 -20.99 10.18 -11.64
C TYR A 59 -22.17 11.06 -11.26
N THR A 60 -23.22 10.45 -10.73
CA THR A 60 -24.42 11.18 -10.28
C THR A 60 -24.28 11.62 -8.83
N VAL A 61 -24.66 12.87 -8.54
CA VAL A 61 -24.67 13.39 -7.16
C VAL A 61 -25.70 12.63 -6.33
N ALA A 62 -25.26 12.13 -5.18
CA ALA A 62 -26.08 11.41 -4.21
C ALA A 62 -25.77 11.88 -2.78
N GLU A 63 -26.60 11.47 -1.81
CA GLU A 63 -26.37 11.79 -0.39
C GLU A 63 -25.24 10.97 0.22
N THR A 64 -25.03 9.76 -0.31
CA THR A 64 -23.97 8.84 0.12
C THR A 64 -23.19 8.36 -1.08
N VAL A 65 -21.92 8.03 -0.86
CA VAL A 65 -21.04 7.54 -1.91
C VAL A 65 -21.34 6.05 -2.17
N ALA A 66 -21.62 5.74 -3.42
CA ALA A 66 -21.79 4.41 -4.01
C ALA A 66 -21.12 4.35 -5.39
N ASN A 67 -20.97 3.16 -5.98
CA ASN A 67 -20.32 3.02 -7.29
C ASN A 67 -20.98 3.92 -8.35
N LYS A 68 -20.17 4.72 -9.07
CA LYS A 68 -20.62 5.71 -10.07
C LYS A 68 -21.54 6.81 -9.52
N THR A 69 -21.46 7.09 -8.23
CA THR A 69 -22.08 8.27 -7.61
C THR A 69 -21.00 9.13 -6.97
N CYS A 70 -21.31 10.38 -6.70
CA CYS A 70 -20.43 11.27 -5.97
C CYS A 70 -21.17 12.07 -4.91
N VAL A 71 -20.44 12.45 -3.87
CA VAL A 71 -20.89 13.49 -2.92
C VAL A 71 -20.07 14.74 -3.22
N VAL A 72 -20.74 15.86 -3.47
CA VAL A 72 -20.11 17.14 -3.81
C VAL A 72 -20.46 18.16 -2.74
N LYS A 73 -19.45 18.88 -2.23
CA LYS A 73 -19.62 20.04 -1.36
C LYS A 73 -18.94 21.27 -1.96
N VAL A 74 -19.64 22.40 -1.95
CA VAL A 74 -19.11 23.70 -2.41
C VAL A 74 -19.12 24.65 -1.22
N ASN A 75 -17.95 25.11 -0.78
CA ASN A 75 -17.77 25.86 0.47
C ASN A 75 -18.46 25.22 1.69
N GLY A 76 -18.41 23.88 1.76
CA GLY A 76 -19.05 23.08 2.81
C GLY A 76 -20.54 22.79 2.59
N GLU A 77 -21.21 23.45 1.65
CA GLU A 77 -22.62 23.19 1.33
C GLU A 77 -22.75 21.96 0.43
N ALA A 78 -23.58 20.98 0.83
CA ALA A 78 -23.79 19.76 0.06
C ALA A 78 -24.70 19.99 -1.14
N MET A 79 -24.25 19.53 -2.32
CA MET A 79 -25.10 19.46 -3.50
C MET A 79 -26.07 18.28 -3.39
N LYS A 80 -27.26 18.42 -3.97
CA LYS A 80 -28.36 17.45 -3.88
C LYS A 80 -28.68 16.74 -5.19
N SER A 81 -28.29 17.31 -6.31
CA SER A 81 -28.51 16.70 -7.62
C SER A 81 -27.50 17.19 -8.65
N GLY A 82 -27.47 16.51 -9.78
CA GLY A 82 -26.58 16.79 -10.90
C GLY A 82 -25.63 15.64 -11.17
N ASP A 83 -24.73 15.87 -12.12
CA ASP A 83 -23.78 14.87 -12.59
C ASP A 83 -22.42 15.52 -12.80
N ILE A 84 -21.37 14.70 -12.76
CA ILE A 84 -20.02 15.06 -13.14
C ILE A 84 -19.44 14.02 -14.08
N ASP A 85 -18.98 14.49 -15.23
CA ASP A 85 -18.29 13.68 -16.22
C ASP A 85 -16.78 13.73 -15.96
N VAL A 86 -16.19 12.54 -15.87
CA VAL A 86 -14.76 12.32 -15.68
C VAL A 86 -14.16 11.78 -16.97
N SER A 87 -13.09 12.40 -17.43
CA SER A 87 -12.27 11.92 -18.55
C SER A 87 -10.79 12.02 -18.22
N LEU A 88 -9.99 11.09 -18.75
CA LEU A 88 -8.53 11.07 -18.59
C LEU A 88 -7.89 11.11 -19.98
N ILE A 89 -7.23 12.22 -20.31
CA ILE A 89 -6.61 12.44 -21.63
C ILE A 89 -5.19 12.94 -21.42
N GLY A 90 -4.20 12.22 -21.94
CA GLY A 90 -2.80 12.62 -21.85
C GLY A 90 -2.29 12.81 -20.41
N GLY A 91 -2.74 11.98 -19.47
CA GLY A 91 -2.36 12.05 -18.05
C GLY A 91 -3.11 13.11 -17.22
N LYS A 92 -3.96 13.93 -17.86
CA LYS A 92 -4.76 14.95 -17.17
C LYS A 92 -6.22 14.52 -17.04
N TYR A 93 -6.76 14.74 -15.85
CA TYR A 93 -8.17 14.59 -15.56
C TYR A 93 -8.94 15.83 -15.99
N TYR A 94 -10.07 15.59 -16.64
CA TYR A 94 -11.07 16.57 -17.00
C TYR A 94 -12.33 16.23 -16.19
N LEU A 95 -12.71 17.10 -15.26
CA LEU A 95 -13.93 16.94 -14.46
C LEU A 95 -14.90 18.05 -14.84
N ASN A 96 -16.03 17.69 -15.45
CA ASN A 96 -17.04 18.63 -15.90
C ASN A 96 -18.36 18.34 -15.18
N GLY A 97 -18.72 19.20 -14.24
CA GLY A 97 -19.86 18.99 -13.35
C GLY A 97 -20.91 20.08 -13.47
N LEU A 98 -22.17 19.69 -13.34
CA LEU A 98 -23.30 20.61 -13.17
C LEU A 98 -24.17 20.10 -12.02
N PHE A 99 -24.28 20.91 -10.96
CA PHE A 99 -24.90 20.52 -9.70
C PHE A 99 -25.97 21.53 -9.28
N ALA A 100 -26.87 21.10 -8.38
CA ALA A 100 -27.75 21.99 -7.65
C ALA A 100 -27.79 21.65 -6.15
N ASN A 101 -27.85 22.68 -5.30
CA ASN A 101 -28.09 22.51 -3.87
C ASN A 101 -29.60 22.39 -3.56
N ALA A 102 -29.95 22.23 -2.27
CA ALA A 102 -31.34 22.14 -1.84
C ALA A 102 -32.17 23.42 -2.12
N ALA A 103 -31.50 24.58 -2.19
CA ALA A 103 -32.13 25.86 -2.51
C ALA A 103 -32.33 26.07 -4.04
N GLY A 104 -31.90 25.12 -4.88
CA GLY A 104 -31.98 25.22 -6.34
C GLY A 104 -30.88 26.07 -6.99
N GLN A 105 -29.91 26.56 -6.21
CA GLN A 105 -28.74 27.26 -6.73
C GLN A 105 -27.89 26.29 -7.56
N ARG A 106 -27.56 26.70 -8.78
CA ARG A 106 -26.83 25.88 -9.74
C ARG A 106 -25.35 26.21 -9.75
N VAL A 107 -24.53 25.17 -9.75
CA VAL A 107 -23.07 25.26 -9.78
C VAL A 107 -22.53 24.48 -10.97
N LYS A 108 -21.65 25.10 -11.76
CA LYS A 108 -20.87 24.45 -12.81
C LYS A 108 -19.41 24.39 -12.38
N LEU A 109 -18.81 23.20 -12.49
CA LEU A 109 -17.39 22.96 -12.28
C LEU A 109 -16.74 22.53 -13.60
N ASN A 110 -15.59 23.12 -13.91
CA ASN A 110 -14.68 22.63 -14.93
C ASN A 110 -13.27 22.54 -14.31
N TYR A 111 -12.75 21.32 -14.14
CA TYR A 111 -11.39 21.10 -13.67
C TYR A 111 -10.55 20.44 -14.76
N VAL A 112 -9.31 20.88 -14.92
CA VAL A 112 -8.31 20.23 -15.76
C VAL A 112 -6.96 20.16 -15.03
N GLY A 113 -6.48 18.97 -14.71
CA GLY A 113 -5.20 18.82 -14.02
C GLY A 113 -4.84 17.37 -13.72
N GLU A 114 -3.66 17.16 -13.14
CA GLU A 114 -3.21 15.83 -12.72
C GLU A 114 -3.82 15.46 -11.37
N LEU A 115 -4.16 14.20 -11.16
CA LEU A 115 -4.60 13.65 -9.88
C LEU A 115 -3.81 12.38 -9.62
N ALA A 116 -3.07 12.33 -8.52
CA ALA A 116 -2.26 11.18 -8.13
C ALA A 116 -2.95 10.40 -7.00
N PHE A 117 -3.55 9.25 -7.34
CA PHE A 117 -4.12 8.33 -6.37
C PHE A 117 -3.08 7.28 -5.97
N VAL A 118 -2.96 7.01 -4.66
CA VAL A 118 -2.07 5.95 -4.16
C VAL A 118 -2.86 4.66 -4.00
N VAL A 119 -2.38 3.59 -4.64
CA VAL A 119 -3.03 2.28 -4.58
C VAL A 119 -2.84 1.65 -3.20
N GLY A 120 -3.95 1.24 -2.58
CA GLY A 120 -4.00 0.42 -1.37
C GLY A 120 -3.57 1.10 -0.06
N GLN A 121 -3.00 2.31 -0.10
CA GLN A 121 -2.45 2.95 1.10
C GLN A 121 -3.50 3.26 2.18
N ASP A 122 -4.70 3.69 1.78
CA ASP A 122 -5.74 4.20 2.70
C ASP A 122 -6.97 3.27 2.83
N ASP A 123 -6.94 2.16 2.09
CA ASP A 123 -7.96 1.10 2.11
C ASP A 123 -7.23 -0.24 1.88
N PRO A 124 -6.66 -0.84 2.93
CA PRO A 124 -5.91 -2.08 2.78
C PRO A 124 -6.89 -3.22 2.45
N GLU A 125 -6.69 -3.85 1.30
CA GLU A 125 -7.30 -5.12 0.90
C GLU A 125 -6.20 -6.14 0.67
N ALA A 126 -6.49 -7.41 0.94
CA ALA A 126 -5.54 -8.48 0.68
C ALA A 126 -5.11 -8.44 -0.79
N SER A 127 -3.80 -8.30 -1.02
CA SER A 127 -3.24 -8.19 -2.37
C SER A 127 -3.21 -9.53 -3.11
N GLY A 128 -3.67 -10.60 -2.48
CA GLY A 128 -3.51 -11.98 -2.92
C GLY A 128 -2.17 -12.60 -2.54
N TYR A 129 -1.20 -11.80 -2.09
CA TYR A 129 0.02 -12.33 -1.47
C TYR A 129 -0.33 -12.98 -0.14
N THR A 130 0.39 -14.05 0.18
CA THR A 130 0.27 -14.74 1.47
C THR A 130 1.64 -14.87 2.12
N PHE A 131 1.67 -15.13 3.43
CA PHE A 131 2.89 -15.60 4.06
C PHE A 131 2.61 -16.60 5.19
N SER A 132 3.54 -17.52 5.38
CA SER A 132 3.55 -18.46 6.50
C SER A 132 4.71 -18.15 7.44
N ILE A 133 4.57 -18.59 8.69
CA ILE A 133 5.57 -18.44 9.74
C ILE A 133 5.97 -19.84 10.21
N ALA A 134 7.25 -20.17 10.10
CA ALA A 134 7.85 -21.32 10.77
C ALA A 134 8.74 -20.84 11.91
N THR A 135 8.74 -21.54 13.04
CA THR A 135 9.57 -21.19 14.21
C THR A 135 10.71 -22.18 14.40
N SER A 136 11.84 -21.69 14.91
CA SER A 136 12.99 -22.52 15.26
C SER A 136 13.80 -21.91 16.41
N PRO A 137 14.59 -22.71 17.14
CA PRO A 137 15.50 -22.21 18.16
C PRO A 137 16.59 -21.31 17.55
N VAL A 138 16.99 -20.28 18.30
CA VAL A 138 18.14 -19.45 17.94
C VAL A 138 19.41 -20.09 18.49
N MET A 139 20.39 -20.30 17.62
CA MET A 139 21.69 -20.86 18.00
C MET A 139 22.82 -20.28 17.15
N THR A 140 24.02 -20.24 17.73
CA THR A 140 25.26 -19.99 16.99
C THR A 140 26.18 -21.19 17.09
N ARG A 141 26.99 -21.40 16.04
CA ARG A 141 28.02 -22.43 16.00
C ARG A 141 29.38 -21.75 15.90
N ASP A 142 30.25 -22.05 16.85
CA ASP A 142 31.67 -21.75 16.72
C ASP A 142 32.30 -22.81 15.81
N TRP A 143 32.77 -22.37 14.64
CA TRP A 143 33.37 -23.27 13.65
C TRP A 143 34.80 -23.70 14.01
N ALA A 144 35.49 -23.00 14.91
CA ALA A 144 36.83 -23.37 15.35
C ALA A 144 36.78 -24.53 16.36
N THR A 145 35.78 -24.52 17.25
CA THR A 145 35.63 -25.52 18.33
C THR A 145 34.52 -26.54 18.07
N GLY A 146 33.60 -26.25 17.15
CA GLY A 146 32.40 -27.04 16.89
C GLY A 146 31.29 -26.84 17.93
N GLN A 147 31.48 -25.97 18.92
CA GLN A 147 30.54 -25.73 20.01
C GLN A 147 29.29 -24.98 19.52
N THR A 148 28.11 -25.45 19.95
CA THR A 148 26.83 -24.77 19.72
C THR A 148 26.39 -24.04 20.98
N THR A 149 25.99 -22.77 20.84
CA THR A 149 25.37 -21.97 21.90
C THR A 149 23.91 -21.71 21.54
N PHE A 150 23.01 -21.93 22.49
CA PHE A 150 21.57 -21.69 22.33
C PHE A 150 21.15 -20.42 23.07
N PHE A 151 20.19 -19.70 22.47
CA PHE A 151 19.64 -18.46 23.02
C PHE A 151 18.16 -18.69 23.33
N PRO A 152 17.81 -19.16 24.55
CA PRO A 152 16.45 -19.63 24.86
C PRO A 152 15.43 -18.51 25.00
N ASP A 153 15.86 -17.26 25.19
CA ASP A 153 14.98 -16.12 25.41
C ASP A 153 14.43 -15.51 24.10
N VAL A 154 14.84 -16.05 22.96
CA VAL A 154 14.44 -15.59 21.62
C VAL A 154 14.09 -16.77 20.70
N THR A 155 13.21 -16.50 19.74
CA THR A 155 12.77 -17.44 18.71
C THR A 155 13.12 -16.88 17.33
N LYS A 156 13.55 -17.76 16.43
CA LYS A 156 13.67 -17.44 15.01
C LYS A 156 12.33 -17.71 14.32
N TYR A 157 11.80 -16.67 13.69
CA TYR A 157 10.58 -16.67 12.88
C TYR A 157 10.95 -16.56 11.41
N VAL A 158 10.80 -17.66 10.67
CA VAL A 158 11.02 -17.72 9.23
C VAL A 158 9.71 -17.39 8.53
N MET A 159 9.61 -16.16 8.00
CA MET A 159 8.46 -15.69 7.25
C MET A 159 8.68 -15.96 5.76
N THR A 160 7.89 -16.85 5.17
CA THR A 160 7.94 -17.15 3.73
C THR A 160 6.79 -16.47 3.03
N VAL A 161 7.08 -15.47 2.20
CA VAL A 161 6.08 -14.67 1.47
C VAL A 161 5.90 -15.24 0.06
N LYS A 162 4.65 -15.43 -0.36
CA LYS A 162 4.26 -15.97 -1.67
C LYS A 162 3.41 -14.99 -2.47
N SER A 163 3.59 -15.01 -3.79
CA SER A 163 2.73 -14.31 -4.74
C SER A 163 1.34 -14.96 -4.82
N PRO A 164 0.35 -14.29 -5.44
CA PRO A 164 -0.98 -14.87 -5.67
C PRO A 164 -0.95 -16.20 -6.46
N GLU A 165 0.08 -16.41 -7.28
CA GLU A 165 0.30 -17.65 -8.04
C GLU A 165 1.03 -18.73 -7.22
N GLY A 166 1.31 -18.48 -5.95
CA GLY A 166 1.98 -19.40 -5.02
C GLY A 166 3.51 -19.44 -5.14
N LYS A 167 4.14 -18.51 -5.88
CA LYS A 167 5.61 -18.45 -5.99
C LYS A 167 6.21 -17.76 -4.77
N VAL A 168 7.30 -18.30 -4.22
CA VAL A 168 8.01 -17.66 -3.11
C VAL A 168 8.71 -16.39 -3.61
N MET A 169 8.39 -15.26 -3.00
CA MET A 169 8.93 -13.94 -3.33
C MET A 169 9.92 -13.44 -2.29
N ALA A 170 9.84 -13.92 -1.05
CA ALA A 170 10.82 -13.65 -0.01
C ALA A 170 10.82 -14.74 1.06
N SER A 171 11.97 -14.92 1.71
CA SER A 171 12.12 -15.64 2.96
C SER A 171 12.88 -14.74 3.92
N LEU A 172 12.33 -14.48 5.10
CA LEU A 172 12.87 -13.53 6.07
C LEU A 172 13.03 -14.22 7.43
N GLU A 173 14.26 -14.28 7.94
CA GLU A 173 14.60 -14.98 9.18
C GLU A 173 14.72 -14.01 10.35
N ALA A 174 13.58 -13.56 10.87
CA ALA A 174 13.53 -12.63 12.00
C ALA A 174 13.86 -13.34 13.33
N VAL A 175 14.58 -12.66 14.21
CA VAL A 175 14.79 -13.06 15.60
C VAL A 175 14.06 -12.07 16.50
N ASN A 176 13.19 -12.59 17.36
CA ASN A 176 12.41 -11.77 18.28
C ASN A 176 12.10 -12.55 19.56
N SER A 177 11.45 -11.87 20.51
CA SER A 177 10.96 -12.46 21.75
C SER A 177 10.10 -13.69 21.48
N ASN A 178 10.10 -14.63 22.41
CA ASN A 178 9.34 -15.88 22.28
C ASN A 178 7.82 -15.65 22.18
N ASN A 179 7.13 -16.62 21.55
CA ASN A 179 5.67 -16.76 21.52
C ASN A 179 4.91 -15.58 20.88
N LEU A 180 5.57 -14.75 20.06
CA LEU A 180 4.90 -13.75 19.25
C LEU A 180 4.00 -14.40 18.20
N GLN A 181 2.81 -13.84 18.06
CA GLN A 181 1.93 -14.05 16.91
C GLN A 181 2.35 -13.14 15.76
N ALA A 182 1.77 -13.33 14.58
CA ALA A 182 2.14 -12.61 13.36
C ALA A 182 2.16 -11.07 13.57
N GLU A 183 1.13 -10.50 14.18
CA GLU A 183 1.04 -9.05 14.44
C GLU A 183 2.15 -8.56 15.38
N GLY A 184 2.58 -9.39 16.32
CA GLY A 184 3.68 -9.08 17.24
C GLY A 184 5.05 -9.01 16.55
N LEU A 185 5.16 -9.51 15.31
CA LEU A 185 6.37 -9.39 14.50
C LEU A 185 6.46 -8.06 13.75
N ALA A 186 5.43 -7.21 13.77
CA ALA A 186 5.48 -5.89 13.14
C ALA A 186 6.54 -4.99 13.80
N GLY A 187 7.33 -4.31 12.99
CA GLY A 187 8.44 -3.49 13.45
C GLY A 187 9.57 -3.41 12.42
N THR A 188 10.70 -2.84 12.84
CA THR A 188 11.90 -2.74 12.01
C THR A 188 12.95 -3.73 12.49
N TYR A 189 13.46 -4.54 11.57
CA TYR A 189 14.52 -5.50 11.82
C TYR A 189 15.81 -5.06 11.15
N THR A 190 16.91 -5.03 11.91
CA THR A 190 18.24 -4.79 11.34
C THR A 190 18.84 -6.10 10.85
N ILE A 191 19.38 -6.10 9.63
CA ILE A 191 20.07 -7.26 9.08
C ILE A 191 21.40 -7.45 9.79
N GLN A 192 21.60 -8.62 10.39
CA GLN A 192 22.84 -8.96 11.08
C GLN A 192 23.11 -10.46 10.95
N GLY A 193 24.35 -10.84 10.69
CA GLY A 193 24.73 -12.25 10.73
C GLY A 193 24.79 -12.79 12.15
N SER A 194 24.37 -14.05 12.32
CA SER A 194 24.30 -14.71 13.63
C SER A 194 23.45 -13.91 14.63
N SER A 195 22.23 -13.56 14.21
CA SER A 195 21.26 -12.80 14.99
C SER A 195 20.88 -13.56 16.26
N THR A 196 21.03 -12.91 17.42
CA THR A 196 20.83 -13.53 18.75
C THR A 196 20.00 -12.67 19.70
N ALA A 197 19.52 -11.53 19.24
CA ALA A 197 18.74 -10.58 20.01
C ALA A 197 17.45 -10.20 19.26
N PRO A 198 16.41 -9.73 19.97
CA PRO A 198 15.19 -9.26 19.33
C PRO A 198 15.43 -8.12 18.32
N TRP A 199 14.56 -8.03 17.32
CA TRP A 199 14.60 -7.01 16.26
C TRP A 199 15.80 -7.12 15.32
N LEU A 200 16.41 -8.30 15.28
CA LEU A 200 17.44 -8.65 14.30
C LEU A 200 16.88 -9.62 13.26
N MET A 201 17.45 -9.61 12.06
CA MET A 201 17.11 -10.57 11.02
C MET A 201 18.39 -11.14 10.44
N ASP A 202 18.46 -12.47 10.36
CA ASP A 202 19.65 -13.15 9.85
C ASP A 202 19.90 -12.77 8.40
N ASN A 203 21.15 -12.49 8.07
CA ASN A 203 21.54 -12.18 6.71
C ASN A 203 21.44 -13.41 5.80
N GLY A 204 21.11 -13.17 4.55
CA GLY A 204 21.30 -14.13 3.47
C GLY A 204 22.78 -14.31 3.11
N TYR A 205 23.11 -15.47 2.58
CA TYR A 205 24.44 -15.78 2.05
C TYR A 205 24.34 -16.57 0.75
N ALA A 206 25.33 -16.33 -0.11
CA ALA A 206 25.55 -17.11 -1.33
C ALA A 206 27.04 -17.46 -1.42
N MET A 207 27.34 -18.76 -1.34
CA MET A 207 28.69 -19.32 -1.44
C MET A 207 28.73 -20.29 -2.63
N PRO A 208 28.80 -19.76 -3.87
CA PRO A 208 28.72 -20.56 -5.09
C PRO A 208 29.80 -21.63 -5.18
N GLN A 209 31.00 -21.36 -4.64
CA GLN A 209 32.11 -22.32 -4.60
C GLN A 209 31.80 -23.57 -3.77
N TYR A 210 30.83 -23.51 -2.86
CA TYR A 210 30.37 -24.62 -2.03
C TYR A 210 28.95 -25.08 -2.39
N GLY A 211 28.31 -24.45 -3.38
CA GLY A 211 26.89 -24.67 -3.70
C GLY A 211 25.96 -24.38 -2.52
N ALA A 212 26.37 -23.53 -1.58
CA ALA A 212 25.66 -23.27 -0.33
C ALA A 212 25.01 -21.89 -0.36
N PHE A 213 23.68 -21.86 -0.24
CA PHE A 213 22.87 -20.65 -0.26
C PHE A 213 21.78 -20.75 0.82
N GLY A 214 21.46 -19.64 1.48
CA GLY A 214 20.46 -19.64 2.55
C GLY A 214 20.30 -18.31 3.26
N GLY A 215 19.52 -18.28 4.33
CA GLY A 215 19.19 -17.08 5.08
C GLY A 215 18.13 -16.21 4.41
N SER A 216 18.05 -14.93 4.81
CA SER A 216 17.04 -14.01 4.30
C SER A 216 17.30 -13.60 2.85
N TYR A 217 16.28 -13.66 2.00
CA TYR A 217 16.35 -13.27 0.59
C TYR A 217 15.02 -12.71 0.07
N PHE A 218 15.07 -12.01 -1.05
CA PHE A 218 13.90 -11.69 -1.88
C PHE A 218 14.15 -12.05 -3.35
N VAL A 219 13.09 -12.12 -4.14
CA VAL A 219 13.16 -12.31 -5.59
C VAL A 219 12.95 -10.96 -6.27
N ASP A 220 13.90 -10.57 -7.13
CA ASP A 220 13.83 -9.30 -7.87
C ASP A 220 12.85 -9.36 -9.05
N GLU A 221 12.63 -8.22 -9.72
CA GLU A 221 11.73 -8.10 -10.87
C GLU A 221 12.12 -9.00 -12.05
N ALA A 222 13.40 -9.40 -12.15
CA ALA A 222 13.89 -10.33 -13.16
C ALA A 222 13.71 -11.81 -12.74
N GLY A 223 13.08 -12.07 -11.58
CA GLY A 223 12.86 -13.40 -11.05
C GLY A 223 14.08 -14.04 -10.42
N LYS A 224 15.12 -13.27 -10.08
CA LYS A 224 16.35 -13.79 -9.47
C LYS A 224 16.35 -13.60 -7.96
N GLN A 225 16.86 -14.61 -7.25
CA GLN A 225 17.06 -14.51 -5.80
C GLN A 225 18.23 -13.57 -5.46
N GLN A 226 17.95 -12.66 -4.54
CA GLN A 226 18.88 -11.70 -3.97
C GLN A 226 18.98 -11.96 -2.46
N TYR A 227 20.12 -12.49 -2.02
CA TYR A 227 20.36 -12.80 -0.60
C TYR A 227 20.76 -11.53 0.14
N ILE A 228 20.01 -11.18 1.19
CA ILE A 228 20.11 -9.88 1.87
C ILE A 228 21.32 -9.87 2.81
N SER A 229 22.35 -9.10 2.51
CA SER A 229 23.59 -9.07 3.30
C SER A 229 23.63 -7.97 4.37
N SER A 230 22.90 -6.86 4.17
CA SER A 230 22.85 -5.73 5.11
C SER A 230 21.63 -4.83 4.87
N GLY A 231 21.33 -3.95 5.83
CA GLY A 231 20.23 -2.99 5.76
C GLY A 231 19.19 -3.23 6.84
N SER A 232 17.93 -2.87 6.56
CA SER A 232 16.82 -3.09 7.49
C SER A 232 15.53 -3.41 6.75
N ILE A 233 14.72 -4.28 7.35
CA ILE A 233 13.39 -4.66 6.85
C ILE A 233 12.34 -4.09 7.78
N VAL A 234 11.33 -3.46 7.21
CA VAL A 234 10.16 -2.95 7.93
C VAL A 234 8.97 -3.86 7.65
N ILE A 235 8.32 -4.28 8.72
CA ILE A 235 7.06 -5.05 8.71
C ILE A 235 5.98 -4.17 9.32
N GLU A 236 5.01 -3.78 8.51
CA GLU A 236 3.87 -2.97 8.94
C GLU A 236 2.60 -3.81 8.93
N THR A 237 1.65 -3.44 9.77
CA THR A 237 0.32 -4.07 9.80
C THR A 237 -0.76 -3.05 9.49
N ALA A 238 -1.80 -3.51 8.81
CA ALA A 238 -3.03 -2.79 8.57
C ALA A 238 -4.22 -3.73 8.82
N LYS A 239 -5.42 -3.17 8.98
CA LYS A 239 -6.65 -3.94 9.15
C LYS A 239 -7.53 -3.79 7.92
N ASP A 240 -7.97 -4.90 7.34
CA ASP A 240 -8.97 -4.87 6.27
C ASP A 240 -10.37 -4.50 6.80
N SER A 241 -11.37 -4.46 5.90
CA SER A 241 -12.76 -4.14 6.29
C SER A 241 -13.40 -5.13 7.27
N GLU A 242 -12.87 -6.34 7.34
CA GLU A 242 -13.39 -7.43 8.16
C GLU A 242 -12.60 -7.52 9.49
N GLY A 243 -11.62 -6.63 9.71
CA GLY A 243 -10.76 -6.61 10.90
C GLY A 243 -9.57 -7.57 10.82
N MET A 244 -9.35 -8.20 9.66
CA MET A 244 -8.24 -9.12 9.43
C MET A 244 -6.93 -8.35 9.27
N SER A 245 -5.86 -8.87 9.85
CA SER A 245 -4.52 -8.29 9.73
C SER A 245 -3.94 -8.52 8.34
N LEU A 246 -3.49 -7.45 7.73
CA LEU A 246 -2.74 -7.43 6.48
C LEU A 246 -1.33 -6.92 6.76
N PHE A 247 -0.33 -7.50 6.10
CA PHE A 247 1.08 -7.27 6.40
C PHE A 247 1.79 -6.68 5.20
N THR A 248 2.58 -5.63 5.42
CA THR A 248 3.45 -5.05 4.41
C THR A 248 4.89 -5.29 4.82
N PHE A 249 5.66 -5.92 3.93
CA PHE A 249 7.09 -6.16 4.10
C PHE A 249 7.84 -5.25 3.13
N SER A 250 8.81 -4.48 3.62
CA SER A 250 9.59 -3.60 2.77
C SER A 250 11.04 -3.49 3.22
N GLY A 251 11.93 -3.29 2.26
CA GLY A 251 13.32 -2.95 2.51
C GLY A 251 13.86 -2.13 1.34
N SER A 252 14.66 -1.13 1.66
CA SER A 252 15.26 -0.21 0.68
C SER A 252 16.77 -0.12 0.87
N ASN A 253 17.50 0.05 -0.24
CA ASN A 253 18.96 0.10 -0.27
C ASN A 253 19.62 -1.07 0.50
N LEU A 254 19.03 -2.26 0.38
CA LEU A 254 19.56 -3.46 1.01
C LEU A 254 20.84 -3.86 0.30
N GLY A 255 21.90 -4.17 1.05
CA GLY A 255 23.03 -4.89 0.47
C GLY A 255 22.57 -6.28 0.09
N THR A 256 22.97 -6.76 -1.08
CA THR A 256 22.63 -8.11 -1.55
C THR A 256 23.84 -8.85 -2.08
N VAL A 257 23.71 -10.17 -2.17
CA VAL A 257 24.60 -11.04 -2.92
C VAL A 257 23.73 -11.95 -3.79
N ASP A 258 24.04 -12.10 -5.06
CA ASP A 258 23.32 -13.01 -5.96
C ASP A 258 23.87 -14.44 -5.91
N VAL A 259 23.22 -15.36 -6.64
CA VAL A 259 23.62 -16.78 -6.72
C VAL A 259 25.03 -17.00 -7.28
N THR A 260 25.63 -16.00 -7.95
CA THR A 260 27.00 -16.04 -8.46
C THR A 260 28.03 -15.52 -7.46
N GLY A 261 27.58 -15.05 -6.29
CA GLY A 261 28.42 -14.42 -5.28
C GLY A 261 28.69 -12.94 -5.55
N ALA A 262 28.04 -12.34 -6.56
CA ALA A 262 28.23 -10.94 -6.88
C ALA A 262 27.48 -10.05 -5.89
N ALA A 263 28.19 -9.09 -5.30
CA ALA A 263 27.59 -8.10 -4.41
C ALA A 263 26.74 -7.10 -5.21
N GLY A 264 25.65 -6.66 -4.61
CA GLY A 264 24.74 -5.70 -5.21
C GLY A 264 23.95 -4.91 -4.17
N THR A 265 22.98 -4.17 -4.67
CA THR A 265 21.99 -3.46 -3.86
C THR A 265 20.60 -3.72 -4.42
N GLY A 266 19.60 -3.81 -3.54
CA GLY A 266 18.23 -4.01 -4.00
C GLY A 266 17.17 -3.45 -3.06
N ASN A 267 15.96 -3.43 -3.57
CA ASN A 267 14.76 -3.00 -2.87
C ASN A 267 13.71 -4.10 -3.03
N PHE A 268 12.87 -4.28 -2.02
CA PHE A 268 11.68 -5.09 -2.18
C PHE A 268 10.52 -4.47 -1.43
N THR A 269 9.31 -4.71 -1.92
CA THR A 269 8.08 -4.33 -1.22
C THR A 269 6.98 -5.33 -1.57
N VAL A 270 6.37 -5.93 -0.56
CA VAL A 270 5.13 -6.69 -0.67
C VAL A 270 4.12 -6.02 0.22
N LYS A 271 3.02 -5.53 -0.35
CA LYS A 271 1.96 -4.83 0.40
C LYS A 271 0.80 -5.76 0.67
N PHE A 272 0.23 -5.65 1.88
CA PHE A 272 -1.04 -6.27 2.26
C PHE A 272 -1.14 -7.78 2.03
N ALA A 273 -0.08 -8.52 2.37
CA ALA A 273 -0.11 -9.96 2.41
C ALA A 273 -0.95 -10.47 3.59
N SER A 274 -1.69 -11.55 3.37
CA SER A 274 -2.44 -12.24 4.42
C SER A 274 -1.61 -13.36 5.06
N VAL A 275 -1.80 -13.60 6.35
CA VAL A 275 -1.25 -14.82 7.00
C VAL A 275 -1.94 -16.06 6.43
N GLU A 276 -1.17 -17.07 6.05
CA GLU A 276 -1.68 -18.41 5.76
C GLU A 276 -2.23 -19.02 7.06
N VAL A 277 -3.51 -19.38 7.07
CA VAL A 277 -4.11 -20.11 8.20
C VAL A 277 -3.51 -21.51 8.23
N GLN A 278 -2.84 -21.87 9.34
CA GLN A 278 -2.32 -23.21 9.59
C GLN A 278 -3.46 -24.19 9.91
#